data_AF-A0A2J7QPP4-F1
#
_entry.id   AF-A0A2J7QPP4-F1
#
_cell.length_a   1.000
_cell.length_b   1.000
_cell.length_c   1.000
_cell.angle_alpha   90.00
_cell.angle_beta   90.00
_cell.angle_gamma   90.00
#
_symmetry.space_group_name_H-M   'P 1'
#
loop_
_entity.id
_entity.type
_entity.pdbx_description
1 polymer ?
#
loop_
_entity_poly.entity_id
_entity_poly.type
_entity_poly.pdbx_seq_one_letter_code
_entity_poly.pdbx_strand_id
1 'polypeptide(L)'
;MWNMPGNLVLTVNNGFKVLEMYMWLLDSYVLDYFTDCHWNKLPHSWRTALDNVDPQELGKFLTHNNTFRSHQRVWPLSLLALQVASLHLSVPREQTHFKDLLNAKGQWSGETDSRSNALKQPSSIAHYLSSNRKSSQVEWQNAERMPCLKHPKLHYVFTKHVKPKKQHEISRMAQMTANVAQTESCQYIVDVGSGLGHLARLLAYGYGLKVCCLEAQENLSCEAWKLDMELETSVSKILKDSQNAKFHRPVHLNITVDTHLTAGNFTQAVKKALGISEESFDFGIVGLHSCGDLTPILMHLFVQCPGAKFINIVGCCYMKLTTGI
;
A
#
# COMPACT_ATOMS: atom_id res chain seq x y z
N MET A 1 -19.91 -7.88 6.92
CA MET A 1 -19.68 -6.62 6.18
C MET A 1 -18.53 -5.92 6.86
N TRP A 2 -17.35 -5.87 6.25
CA TRP A 2 -16.22 -5.11 6.81
C TRP A 2 -16.57 -3.63 6.67
N ASN A 3 -16.89 -2.96 7.77
CA ASN A 3 -17.00 -1.50 7.77
C ASN A 3 -15.60 -0.94 7.99
N MET A 4 -15.06 -0.28 6.97
CA MET A 4 -13.87 0.54 7.18
C MET A 4 -14.14 1.53 8.33
N PRO A 5 -13.15 1.77 9.21
CA PRO A 5 -13.31 2.79 10.24
C PRO A 5 -13.64 4.11 9.55
N GLY A 6 -14.80 4.72 9.82
CA GLY A 6 -15.20 5.98 9.18
C GLY A 6 -14.15 7.10 9.37
N ASN A 7 -13.33 6.99 10.42
CA ASN A 7 -12.18 7.86 10.67
C ASN A 7 -11.11 7.76 9.55
N LEU A 8 -10.85 6.58 9.00
CA LEU A 8 -9.83 6.39 7.95
C LEU A 8 -10.23 7.09 6.65
N VAL A 9 -11.50 6.94 6.24
CA VAL A 9 -12.07 7.59 5.06
C VAL A 9 -11.95 9.11 5.17
N LEU A 10 -12.38 9.66 6.31
CA LEU A 10 -12.26 11.09 6.58
C LEU A 10 -10.80 11.57 6.61
N THR A 11 -9.91 10.79 7.24
CA THR A 11 -8.48 11.09 7.31
C THR A 11 -7.85 11.17 5.92
N VAL A 12 -8.08 10.16 5.07
CA VAL A 12 -7.54 10.13 3.70
C VAL A 12 -8.08 11.31 2.89
N ASN A 13 -9.40 11.52 2.88
CA ASN A 13 -10.02 12.59 2.10
C ASN A 13 -9.59 13.99 2.56
N ASN A 14 -9.44 14.22 3.86
CA ASN A 14 -8.95 15.50 4.37
C ASN A 14 -7.45 15.68 4.12
N GLY A 15 -6.66 14.60 4.17
CA GLY A 15 -5.24 14.61 3.79
C GLY A 15 -5.05 15.10 2.35
N PHE A 16 -5.89 14.62 1.42
CA PHE A 16 -5.88 15.08 0.03
C PHE A 16 -6.13 16.57 -0.13
N LYS A 17 -7.10 17.13 0.59
CA LYS A 17 -7.38 18.58 0.57
C LYS A 17 -6.18 19.41 1.05
N VAL A 18 -5.46 18.91 2.05
CA VAL A 18 -4.23 19.58 2.52
C VAL A 18 -3.13 19.48 1.47
N LEU A 19 -2.94 18.32 0.84
CA LEU A 19 -1.98 18.17 -0.26
C LEU A 19 -2.32 19.15 -1.40
N GLU A 20 -3.59 19.24 -1.79
CA GLU A 20 -4.09 20.18 -2.80
C GLU A 20 -3.74 21.64 -2.45
N MET A 21 -4.02 22.06 -1.22
CA MET A 21 -3.75 23.42 -0.75
C MET A 21 -2.27 23.80 -0.74
N TYR A 22 -1.39 22.83 -0.45
CA TYR A 22 0.05 23.05 -0.29
C TYR A 22 0.88 22.44 -1.42
N MET A 23 0.27 22.20 -2.58
CA MET A 23 0.90 21.62 -3.76
C MET A 23 2.22 22.29 -4.12
N TRP A 24 2.17 23.62 -4.19
CA TRP A 24 3.27 24.48 -4.58
C TRP A 24 4.51 24.29 -3.69
N LEU A 25 4.33 23.83 -2.45
CA LEU A 25 5.42 23.53 -1.52
C LEU A 25 6.01 22.14 -1.78
N LEU A 26 5.19 21.16 -2.17
CA LEU A 26 5.63 19.81 -2.51
C LEU A 26 6.38 19.77 -3.86
N ASP A 27 5.95 20.61 -4.81
CA ASP A 27 6.59 20.76 -6.12
C ASP A 27 7.83 21.68 -6.09
N SER A 28 8.21 22.19 -4.92
CA SER A 28 9.41 23.02 -4.75
C SER A 28 10.67 22.16 -4.65
N TYR A 29 11.21 21.74 -5.79
CA TYR A 29 12.48 21.00 -5.85
C TYR A 29 13.66 21.85 -5.36
N VAL A 30 14.51 21.27 -4.50
CA VAL A 30 15.66 21.99 -3.94
C VAL A 30 16.65 22.45 -5.01
N LEU A 31 16.73 21.73 -6.14
CA LEU A 31 17.59 22.07 -7.26
C LEU A 31 17.18 23.37 -7.96
N ASP A 32 15.88 23.69 -7.94
CA ASP A 32 15.30 24.85 -8.62
C ASP A 32 15.15 26.05 -7.68
N TYR A 33 15.67 25.97 -6.45
CA TYR A 33 15.47 26.99 -5.41
C TYR A 33 15.75 28.42 -5.88
N PHE A 34 16.85 28.61 -6.61
CA PHE A 34 17.27 29.92 -7.12
C PHE A 34 16.58 30.30 -8.42
N THR A 35 16.38 29.35 -9.34
CA THR A 35 15.76 29.61 -10.65
C THR A 35 14.30 29.98 -10.51
N ASP A 36 13.60 29.31 -9.59
CA ASP A 36 12.17 29.48 -9.36
C ASP A 36 11.86 30.42 -8.19
N CYS A 37 12.88 30.99 -7.56
CA CYS A 37 12.74 31.89 -6.42
C CYS A 37 11.84 31.31 -5.31
N HIS A 38 12.07 30.05 -4.91
CA HIS A 38 11.19 29.31 -3.99
C HIS A 38 10.88 30.05 -2.68
N TRP A 39 11.85 30.78 -2.13
CA TRP A 39 11.64 31.64 -0.97
C TRP A 39 10.49 32.63 -1.16
N ASN A 40 10.38 33.22 -2.36
CA ASN A 40 9.37 34.22 -2.70
C ASN A 40 7.97 33.60 -2.90
N LYS A 41 7.88 32.28 -3.12
CA LYS A 41 6.61 31.55 -3.19
C LYS A 41 5.96 31.36 -1.81
N LEU A 42 6.74 31.35 -0.72
CA LEU A 42 6.21 31.24 0.65
C LEU A 42 5.29 32.43 1.01
N PRO A 43 4.29 32.27 1.89
CA PRO A 43 3.58 33.40 2.48
C PRO A 43 4.54 34.36 3.18
N HIS A 44 4.27 35.67 3.12
CA HIS A 44 5.16 36.68 3.74
C HIS A 44 5.41 36.41 5.22
N SER A 45 4.37 36.05 5.98
CA SER A 45 4.50 35.70 7.40
C SER A 45 5.41 34.50 7.64
N TRP A 46 5.44 33.53 6.71
CA TRP A 46 6.32 32.37 6.80
C TRP A 46 7.77 32.77 6.56
N ARG A 47 8.04 33.57 5.53
CA ARG A 47 9.39 34.11 5.30
C ARG A 47 9.90 34.84 6.53
N THR A 48 9.15 35.78 7.08
CA THR A 48 9.58 36.56 8.25
C THR A 48 9.91 35.67 9.45
N ALA A 49 9.12 34.62 9.69
CA ALA A 49 9.37 33.70 10.79
C ALA A 49 10.57 32.77 10.55
N LEU A 50 10.78 32.34 9.30
CA LEU A 50 11.80 31.36 8.91
C LEU A 50 13.16 31.98 8.54
N ASP A 51 13.21 33.27 8.21
CA ASP A 51 14.42 33.97 7.71
C ASP A 51 15.64 33.80 8.62
N ASN A 52 15.40 33.87 9.94
CA ASN A 52 16.44 33.76 10.96
C ASN A 52 16.12 32.64 11.96
N VAL A 53 15.48 31.56 11.50
CA VAL A 53 15.17 30.41 12.36
C VAL A 53 16.43 29.58 12.61
N ASP A 54 16.68 29.24 13.86
CA ASP A 54 17.76 28.32 14.18
C ASP A 54 17.40 26.90 13.66
N PRO A 55 18.32 26.18 12.99
CA PRO A 55 18.04 24.85 12.48
C PRO A 55 17.56 23.83 13.53
N GLN A 56 17.99 23.95 14.79
CA GLN A 56 17.51 23.07 15.87
C GLN A 56 16.08 23.44 16.27
N GLU A 57 15.73 24.74 16.29
CA GLU A 57 14.36 25.18 16.51
C GLU A 57 13.43 24.65 15.40
N LEU A 58 13.83 24.79 14.13
CA LEU A 58 13.09 24.26 12.99
C LEU A 58 12.97 22.72 13.05
N GLY A 59 14.04 22.02 13.41
CA GLY A 59 14.03 20.57 13.60
C GLY A 59 13.03 20.14 14.68
N LYS A 60 12.96 20.86 15.81
CA LYS A 60 11.96 20.62 16.87
C LYS A 60 10.54 20.84 16.35
N PHE A 61 10.32 21.91 15.58
CA PHE A 61 9.03 22.17 14.93
C PHE A 61 8.61 21.00 14.03
N LEU A 62 9.48 20.52 13.15
CA LEU A 62 9.14 19.44 12.20
C LEU A 62 8.91 18.06 12.86
N THR A 63 9.48 17.81 14.02
CA THR A 63 9.49 16.48 14.66
C THR A 63 8.52 16.31 15.82
N HIS A 64 8.01 17.40 16.42
CA HIS A 64 7.20 17.31 17.63
C HIS A 64 5.69 17.28 17.30
N ASN A 65 5.05 16.16 17.65
CA ASN A 65 3.69 15.88 17.22
C ASN A 65 2.59 16.69 17.91
N ASN A 66 2.81 17.40 19.04
CA ASN A 66 1.72 18.11 19.74
C ASN A 66 2.15 19.21 20.75
N THR A 67 3.44 19.50 20.91
CA THR A 67 3.92 20.36 22.02
C THR A 67 5.02 21.34 21.63
N PHE A 68 5.17 21.65 20.34
CA PHE A 68 6.13 22.67 19.94
C PHE A 68 5.78 24.01 20.60
N ARG A 69 6.62 24.44 21.54
CA ARG A 69 6.55 25.74 22.21
C ARG A 69 7.82 26.49 21.86
N SER A 70 7.72 27.44 20.94
CA SER A 70 8.79 28.41 20.79
C SER A 70 8.64 29.49 21.85
N HIS A 71 9.70 29.70 22.61
CA HIS A 71 9.83 30.84 23.52
C HIS A 71 10.60 32.00 22.88
N GLN A 72 11.11 31.81 21.66
CA GLN A 72 12.00 32.74 20.98
C GLN A 72 11.29 33.56 19.91
N ARG A 73 10.22 33.02 19.28
CA ARG A 73 9.47 33.71 18.22
C ARG A 73 8.01 33.29 18.16
N VAL A 74 7.19 34.12 17.51
CA VAL A 74 5.80 33.80 17.17
C VAL A 74 5.78 33.13 15.79
N TRP A 75 5.28 31.90 15.74
CA TRP A 75 5.15 31.15 14.49
C TRP A 75 3.84 31.50 13.77
N PRO A 76 3.82 31.58 12.42
CA PRO A 76 2.60 31.90 11.69
C PRO A 76 1.52 30.84 11.90
N LEU A 77 0.28 31.29 12.15
CA LEU A 77 -0.84 30.38 12.41
C LEU A 77 -1.07 29.38 11.26
N SER A 78 -0.92 29.80 10.00
CA SER A 78 -1.08 28.90 8.84
C SER A 78 0.04 27.86 8.73
N LEU A 79 1.24 28.14 9.24
CA LEU A 79 2.35 27.18 9.29
C LEU A 79 2.13 26.16 10.42
N LEU A 80 1.67 26.62 11.59
CA LEU A 80 1.26 25.76 12.69
C LEU A 80 0.07 24.88 12.31
N ALA A 81 -0.94 25.44 11.62
CA ALA A 81 -2.09 24.70 11.13
C ALA A 81 -1.68 23.60 10.13
N LEU A 82 -0.77 23.89 9.19
CA LEU A 82 -0.23 22.88 8.27
C LEU A 82 0.47 21.75 9.04
N GLN A 83 1.31 22.09 10.03
CA GLN A 83 2.02 21.09 10.84
C GLN A 83 1.03 20.19 11.57
N VAL A 84 0.08 20.77 12.30
CA VAL A 84 -0.94 20.03 13.06
C VAL A 84 -1.82 19.19 12.14
N ALA A 85 -2.25 19.74 11.00
CA ALA A 85 -3.04 19.01 10.01
C ALA A 85 -2.25 17.84 9.42
N SER A 86 -0.99 18.05 9.03
CA SER A 86 -0.10 16.99 8.52
C SER A 86 0.07 15.87 9.54
N LEU A 87 0.19 16.20 10.82
CA LEU A 87 0.34 15.22 11.91
C LEU A 87 -0.94 14.40 12.14
N HIS A 88 -2.11 15.04 12.15
CA HIS A 88 -3.38 14.37 12.42
C HIS A 88 -3.94 13.62 11.20
N LEU A 89 -3.58 14.07 10.00
CA LEU A 89 -4.02 13.46 8.75
C LEU A 89 -3.02 12.42 8.22
N SER A 90 -1.83 12.33 8.82
CA SER A 90 -0.89 11.25 8.54
C SER A 90 -1.43 9.93 9.07
N VAL A 91 -1.40 8.91 8.22
CA VAL A 91 -1.63 7.52 8.66
C VAL A 91 -0.51 7.16 9.65
N PRO A 92 -0.82 6.66 10.86
CA PRO A 92 0.19 6.27 11.84
C PRO A 92 1.18 5.28 11.23
N ARG A 93 2.47 5.63 11.30
CA ARG A 93 3.56 4.77 10.82
C ARG A 93 4.28 4.20 12.02
N GLU A 94 3.96 2.96 12.37
CA GLU A 94 4.76 2.20 13.33
C GLU A 94 5.70 1.27 12.56
N GLN A 95 7.00 1.38 12.83
CA GLN A 95 7.95 0.42 12.29
C GLN A 95 7.72 -0.93 12.97
N THR A 96 7.15 -1.87 12.23
CA THR A 96 6.99 -3.25 12.67
C THR A 96 8.09 -4.13 12.07
N HIS A 97 8.73 -4.99 12.87
CA HIS A 97 9.58 -6.00 12.28
C HIS A 97 8.73 -7.08 11.61
N PHE A 98 9.19 -7.53 10.45
CA PHE A 98 8.50 -8.54 9.66
C PHE A 98 8.20 -9.83 10.43
N LYS A 99 9.11 -10.23 11.34
CA LYS A 99 8.93 -11.40 12.20
C LYS A 99 7.74 -11.24 13.15
N ASP A 100 7.50 -10.03 13.64
CA ASP A 100 6.43 -9.75 14.60
C ASP A 100 5.07 -9.83 13.91
N LEU A 101 4.97 -9.35 12.66
CA LEU A 101 3.77 -9.51 11.82
C LEU A 101 3.45 -10.97 11.52
N LEU A 102 4.48 -11.81 11.28
CA LEU A 102 4.29 -13.24 11.06
C LEU A 102 3.75 -13.97 12.30
N ASN A 103 4.14 -13.49 13.49
CA ASN A 103 3.78 -14.09 14.77
C ASN A 103 2.43 -13.58 15.32
N ALA A 104 1.95 -12.42 14.87
CA ALA A 104 0.73 -11.77 15.35
C ALA A 104 -0.60 -12.39 14.85
N LYS A 105 -0.59 -13.66 14.41
CA LYS A 105 -1.71 -14.42 13.80
C LYS A 105 -3.00 -14.58 14.64
N GLY A 106 -3.25 -13.79 15.68
CA GLY A 106 -4.40 -13.99 16.57
C GLY A 106 -5.03 -12.76 17.22
N GLN A 107 -4.77 -11.52 16.76
CA GLN A 107 -5.21 -10.33 17.51
C GLN A 107 -5.84 -9.20 16.68
N TRP A 108 -6.55 -9.53 15.61
CA TRP A 108 -7.42 -8.57 14.92
C TRP A 108 -8.88 -9.04 14.95
N SER A 109 -9.62 -8.60 15.97
CA SER A 109 -11.08 -8.62 15.97
C SER A 109 -11.55 -7.20 16.26
N GLY A 110 -12.11 -6.54 15.25
CA GLY A 110 -12.66 -5.19 15.39
C GLY A 110 -14.01 -5.20 16.09
N GLU A 111 -14.05 -4.75 17.34
CA GLU A 111 -15.24 -4.15 17.94
C GLU A 111 -14.82 -2.85 18.62
N THR A 112 -15.30 -1.72 18.10
CA THR A 112 -15.15 -0.40 18.73
C THR A 112 -16.30 -0.20 19.69
N ASP A 113 -16.02 -0.24 21.00
CA ASP A 113 -17.02 0.04 22.02
C ASP A 113 -17.41 1.53 21.98
N SER A 114 -18.71 1.78 21.95
CA SER A 114 -19.32 3.06 21.69
C SER A 114 -19.72 3.71 23.01
N ARG A 115 -18.74 4.24 23.77
CA ARG A 115 -18.99 5.17 24.89
C ARG A 115 -17.69 5.75 25.50
N SER A 116 -17.15 6.81 24.89
CA SER A 116 -16.48 7.88 25.64
C SER A 116 -16.18 9.10 24.75
N ASN A 117 -16.89 10.20 24.98
CA ASN A 117 -16.54 11.52 24.48
C ASN A 117 -15.33 12.07 25.27
N ALA A 118 -14.11 11.72 24.85
CA ALA A 118 -12.91 12.49 25.17
C ALA A 118 -11.80 12.12 24.17
N LEU A 119 -11.26 13.12 23.44
CA LEU A 119 -10.08 12.96 22.60
C LEU A 119 -8.88 12.56 23.47
N LYS A 120 -8.58 11.26 23.54
CA LYS A 120 -7.31 10.74 24.05
C LYS A 120 -6.39 10.44 22.86
N GLN A 121 -5.13 10.88 23.00
CA GLN A 121 -4.00 10.49 22.18
C GLN A 121 -3.99 8.97 21.97
N PRO A 122 -3.63 8.45 20.79
CA PRO A 122 -3.55 7.01 20.57
C PRO A 122 -2.38 6.46 21.40
N SER A 123 -2.69 5.99 22.61
CA SER A 123 -1.77 5.19 23.42
C SER A 123 -1.46 3.90 22.68
N SER A 124 -0.18 3.53 22.67
CA SER A 124 0.41 2.43 21.91
C SER A 124 -0.46 1.18 21.82
N ILE A 125 -0.39 0.53 20.64
CA ILE A 125 -1.03 -0.74 20.31
C ILE A 125 -0.80 -1.81 21.41
N ALA A 126 0.29 -1.71 22.18
CA ALA A 126 0.64 -2.62 23.26
C ALA A 126 -0.44 -2.79 24.36
N HIS A 127 -1.26 -1.77 24.65
CA HIS A 127 -2.25 -1.88 25.74
C HIS A 127 -3.52 -2.65 25.32
N TYR A 128 -3.86 -2.66 24.03
CA TYR A 128 -5.05 -3.35 23.50
C TYR A 128 -4.87 -4.87 23.38
N LEU A 129 -3.63 -5.37 23.39
CA LEU A 129 -3.30 -6.79 23.19
C LEU A 129 -3.50 -7.66 24.45
N SER A 130 -3.87 -7.09 25.60
CA SER A 130 -3.94 -7.81 26.87
C SER A 130 -5.29 -8.49 27.15
N SER A 131 -6.35 -8.14 26.41
CA SER A 131 -7.73 -8.44 26.83
C SER A 131 -8.55 -9.16 25.75
N ASN A 132 -8.14 -10.35 25.35
CA ASN A 132 -9.05 -11.46 24.98
C ASN A 132 -8.25 -12.69 24.53
N ARG A 133 -7.92 -13.56 25.48
CA ARG A 133 -7.45 -14.92 25.22
C ARG A 133 -8.66 -15.85 25.16
N LYS A 134 -9.23 -16.04 23.97
CA LYS A 134 -9.85 -17.33 23.64
C LYS A 134 -9.43 -17.76 22.24
N SER A 135 -8.61 -18.79 22.27
CA SER A 135 -8.05 -19.56 21.16
C SER A 135 -9.14 -20.20 20.30
N SER A 136 -8.98 -20.10 19.00
CA SER A 136 -9.19 -21.22 18.10
C SER A 136 -8.06 -21.22 17.08
N GLN A 137 -7.14 -22.18 17.20
CA GLN A 137 -6.14 -22.49 16.19
C GLN A 137 -6.82 -22.71 14.84
N VAL A 138 -6.75 -21.74 13.93
CA VAL A 138 -6.99 -22.00 12.51
C VAL A 138 -5.63 -22.41 11.92
N GLU A 139 -5.27 -23.66 12.14
CA GLU A 139 -4.16 -24.31 11.44
C GLU A 139 -4.44 -24.30 9.93
N TRP A 140 -3.42 -23.96 9.14
CA TRP A 140 -3.43 -24.17 7.70
C TRP A 140 -3.62 -25.66 7.40
N GLN A 141 -4.85 -26.11 7.14
CA GLN A 141 -5.11 -27.44 6.57
C GLN A 141 -4.59 -27.59 5.12
N ASN A 142 -3.72 -26.72 4.61
CA ASN A 142 -3.26 -26.75 3.22
C ASN A 142 -1.77 -26.37 3.02
N ALA A 143 -0.89 -26.67 3.99
CA ALA A 143 0.57 -26.58 3.78
C ALA A 143 1.09 -27.47 2.62
N GLU A 144 0.24 -28.38 2.13
CA GLU A 144 0.46 -29.25 0.96
C GLU A 144 0.20 -28.54 -0.40
N ARG A 145 -0.44 -27.35 -0.43
CA ARG A 145 -0.78 -26.64 -1.69
C ARG A 145 0.29 -25.66 -2.21
N MET A 146 1.49 -25.61 -1.63
CA MET A 146 2.57 -24.70 -2.05
C MET A 146 3.82 -25.42 -2.61
N PRO A 147 3.69 -26.34 -3.57
CA PRO A 147 4.83 -27.12 -4.09
C PRO A 147 5.91 -26.22 -4.73
N CYS A 148 5.51 -25.10 -5.33
CA CYS A 148 6.41 -24.19 -6.05
C CYS A 148 7.44 -23.49 -5.17
N LEU A 149 7.07 -23.12 -3.93
CA LEU A 149 7.97 -22.41 -3.02
C LEU A 149 8.93 -23.35 -2.29
N LYS A 150 8.53 -24.60 -2.08
CA LYS A 150 9.34 -25.62 -1.39
C LYS A 150 10.30 -26.35 -2.33
N HIS A 151 10.03 -26.36 -3.63
CA HIS A 151 10.84 -27.12 -4.58
C HIS A 151 12.13 -26.35 -4.95
N PRO A 152 13.33 -26.90 -4.70
CA PRO A 152 14.60 -26.20 -4.89
C PRO A 152 14.81 -25.71 -6.33
N LYS A 153 14.35 -26.48 -7.33
CA LYS A 153 14.47 -26.11 -8.74
C LYS A 153 13.47 -25.02 -9.19
N LEU A 154 12.40 -24.79 -8.44
CA LEU A 154 11.37 -23.80 -8.79
C LEU A 154 11.68 -22.42 -8.20
N HIS A 155 12.42 -22.37 -7.09
CA HIS A 155 12.91 -21.10 -6.53
C HIS A 155 13.69 -20.26 -7.54
N TYR A 156 14.52 -20.91 -8.38
CA TYR A 156 15.26 -20.24 -9.45
C TYR A 156 14.35 -19.66 -10.54
N VAL A 157 13.21 -20.33 -10.83
CA VAL A 157 12.27 -19.89 -11.88
C VAL A 157 11.62 -18.56 -11.51
N PHE A 158 11.31 -18.33 -10.23
CA PHE A 158 10.74 -17.07 -9.75
C PHE A 158 11.73 -15.91 -9.69
N THR A 159 13.04 -16.20 -9.65
CA THR A 159 14.10 -15.21 -9.45
C THR A 159 14.86 -14.87 -10.73
N LYS A 160 14.65 -15.63 -11.80
CA LYS A 160 15.28 -15.43 -13.12
C LYS A 160 15.02 -14.01 -13.65
N HIS A 161 16.07 -13.37 -14.16
CA HIS A 161 16.06 -12.01 -14.74
C HIS A 161 15.66 -10.89 -13.77
N VAL A 162 15.65 -11.14 -12.45
CA VAL A 162 15.37 -10.13 -11.43
C VAL A 162 16.66 -9.79 -10.68
N LYS A 163 16.97 -8.51 -10.49
CA LYS A 163 18.14 -8.08 -9.69
C LYS A 163 17.96 -8.46 -8.21
N PRO A 164 19.04 -8.77 -7.46
CA PRO A 164 18.94 -9.23 -6.06
C PRO A 164 18.09 -8.33 -5.14
N LYS A 165 18.23 -7.00 -5.25
CA LYS A 165 17.39 -6.05 -4.49
C LYS A 165 15.90 -6.24 -4.78
N LYS A 166 15.53 -6.33 -6.06
CA LYS A 166 14.13 -6.50 -6.48
C LYS A 166 13.59 -7.89 -6.09
N GLN A 167 14.43 -8.93 -6.12
CA GLN A 167 14.06 -10.27 -5.61
C GLN A 167 13.71 -10.22 -4.11
N HIS A 168 14.51 -9.53 -3.31
CA HIS A 168 14.27 -9.35 -1.89
C HIS A 168 12.94 -8.64 -1.61
N GLU A 169 12.68 -7.54 -2.32
CA GLU A 169 11.44 -6.77 -2.21
C GLU A 169 10.21 -7.62 -2.60
N ILE A 170 10.27 -8.31 -3.74
CA ILE A 170 9.19 -9.18 -4.22
C ILE A 170 8.90 -10.31 -3.22
N SER A 171 9.94 -10.98 -2.71
CA SER A 171 9.79 -12.08 -1.76
C SER A 171 9.08 -11.64 -0.48
N ARG A 172 9.52 -10.51 0.09
CA ARG A 172 8.89 -9.94 1.30
C ARG A 172 7.47 -9.48 1.05
N MET A 173 7.24 -8.77 -0.05
CA MET A 173 5.91 -8.28 -0.41
C MET A 173 4.93 -9.43 -0.62
N ALA A 174 5.33 -10.47 -1.37
CA ALA A 174 4.48 -11.62 -1.62
C ALA A 174 4.12 -12.37 -0.33
N GLN A 175 5.10 -12.56 0.54
CA GLN A 175 4.88 -13.21 1.83
C GLN A 175 3.92 -12.40 2.72
N MET A 176 4.12 -11.08 2.83
CA MET A 176 3.22 -10.19 3.58
C MET A 176 1.79 -10.28 3.04
N THR A 177 1.63 -10.10 1.74
CA THR A 177 0.33 -10.16 1.06
C THR A 177 -0.34 -11.51 1.26
N ALA A 178 0.37 -12.62 1.14
CA ALA A 178 -0.22 -13.94 1.35
C ALA A 178 -0.71 -14.14 2.79
N ASN A 179 0.01 -13.63 3.78
CA ASN A 179 -0.41 -13.72 5.18
C ASN A 179 -1.64 -12.84 5.46
N VAL A 180 -1.66 -11.60 4.97
CA VAL A 180 -2.81 -10.71 5.14
C VAL A 180 -4.02 -11.28 4.40
N ALA A 181 -3.84 -11.72 3.15
CA ALA A 181 -4.88 -12.41 2.37
C ALA A 181 -5.47 -13.61 3.12
N GLN A 182 -4.63 -14.37 3.84
CA GLN A 182 -5.10 -15.46 4.67
C GLN A 182 -5.96 -14.96 5.85
N THR A 183 -5.46 -13.99 6.62
CA THR A 183 -6.17 -13.42 7.77
C THR A 183 -7.52 -12.86 7.34
N GLU A 184 -7.56 -12.21 6.19
CA GLU A 184 -8.76 -11.59 5.61
C GLU A 184 -9.65 -12.57 4.83
N SER A 185 -9.30 -13.86 4.78
CA SER A 185 -10.00 -14.88 3.98
C SER A 185 -10.22 -14.48 2.52
N CYS A 186 -9.25 -13.76 1.96
CA CYS A 186 -9.32 -13.12 0.65
C CYS A 186 -8.42 -13.84 -0.36
N GLN A 187 -9.00 -14.37 -1.44
CA GLN A 187 -8.25 -15.15 -2.45
C GLN A 187 -7.83 -14.34 -3.68
N TYR A 188 -8.44 -13.17 -3.88
CA TYR A 188 -8.23 -12.34 -5.05
C TYR A 188 -7.30 -11.16 -4.72
N ILE A 189 -6.34 -10.93 -5.60
CA ILE A 189 -5.37 -9.84 -5.48
C ILE A 189 -5.39 -9.02 -6.76
N VAL A 190 -5.43 -7.69 -6.60
CA VAL A 190 -5.24 -6.75 -7.70
C VAL A 190 -3.86 -6.11 -7.54
N ASP A 191 -2.92 -6.50 -8.40
CA ASP A 191 -1.54 -5.98 -8.43
C ASP A 191 -1.49 -4.81 -9.42
N VAL A 192 -1.40 -3.58 -8.91
CA VAL A 192 -1.45 -2.36 -9.71
C VAL A 192 -0.06 -1.80 -9.94
N GLY A 193 0.26 -1.49 -11.20
CA GLY A 193 1.63 -1.17 -11.62
C GLY A 193 2.49 -2.44 -11.66
N SER A 194 1.92 -3.55 -12.14
CA SER A 194 2.53 -4.88 -12.05
C SER A 194 3.81 -5.04 -12.88
N GLY A 195 4.04 -4.17 -13.88
CA GLY A 195 5.16 -4.24 -14.81
C GLY A 195 5.26 -5.62 -15.47
N LEU A 196 6.41 -6.29 -15.31
CA LEU A 196 6.65 -7.64 -15.84
C LEU A 196 5.99 -8.77 -15.01
N GLY A 197 5.16 -8.46 -14.02
CA GLY A 197 4.35 -9.46 -13.29
C GLY A 197 5.16 -10.43 -12.41
N HIS A 198 6.35 -10.05 -11.92
CA HIS A 198 7.15 -10.93 -11.07
C HIS A 198 6.52 -11.18 -9.69
N LEU A 199 5.94 -10.13 -9.09
CA LEU A 199 5.20 -10.25 -7.82
C LEU A 199 3.95 -11.10 -8.00
N ALA A 200 3.15 -10.80 -9.03
CA ALA A 200 1.97 -11.56 -9.41
C ALA A 200 2.26 -13.06 -9.59
N ARG A 201 3.34 -13.43 -10.28
CA ARG A 201 3.73 -14.84 -10.43
C ARG A 201 4.04 -15.52 -9.10
N LEU A 202 4.76 -14.84 -8.22
CA LEU A 202 5.07 -15.40 -6.90
C LEU A 202 3.80 -15.57 -6.06
N LEU A 203 2.88 -14.61 -6.10
CA LEU A 203 1.58 -14.69 -5.43
C LEU A 203 0.70 -15.80 -6.00
N ALA A 204 0.64 -15.93 -7.32
CA ALA A 204 -0.25 -16.87 -7.98
C ALA A 204 0.27 -18.31 -7.97
N TYR A 205 1.48 -18.54 -8.50
CA TYR A 205 2.06 -19.88 -8.56
C TYR A 205 2.71 -20.32 -7.26
N GLY A 206 3.24 -19.38 -6.47
CA GLY A 206 3.89 -19.67 -5.19
C GLY A 206 2.91 -19.80 -4.03
N TYR A 207 2.00 -18.83 -3.88
CA TYR A 207 1.03 -18.77 -2.78
C TYR A 207 -0.38 -19.23 -3.15
N GLY A 208 -0.66 -19.52 -4.43
CA GLY A 208 -1.96 -20.05 -4.87
C GLY A 208 -3.08 -19.01 -4.96
N LEU A 209 -2.74 -17.71 -4.95
CA LEU A 209 -3.72 -16.63 -5.02
C LEU A 209 -4.19 -16.38 -6.46
N LYS A 210 -5.37 -15.79 -6.63
CA LYS A 210 -5.87 -15.37 -7.95
C LYS A 210 -5.51 -13.91 -8.17
N VAL A 211 -4.60 -13.65 -9.11
CA VAL A 211 -4.03 -12.31 -9.30
C VAL A 211 -4.49 -11.68 -10.60
N CYS A 212 -5.00 -10.45 -10.53
CA CYS A 212 -5.25 -9.57 -11.66
C CYS A 212 -4.21 -8.44 -11.64
N CYS A 213 -3.44 -8.33 -12.71
CA CYS A 213 -2.37 -7.38 -12.92
C CYS A 213 -2.91 -6.20 -13.73
N LEU A 214 -2.77 -4.98 -13.22
CA LEU A 214 -3.08 -3.76 -13.95
C LEU A 214 -1.79 -3.04 -14.35
N GLU A 215 -1.60 -2.83 -15.64
CA GLU A 215 -0.41 -2.19 -16.19
C GLU A 215 -0.78 -1.27 -17.36
N ALA A 216 -0.29 -0.03 -17.33
CA ALA A 216 -0.60 0.97 -18.35
C ALA A 216 0.17 0.71 -19.66
N GLN A 217 1.37 0.12 -19.58
CA GLN A 217 2.22 -0.13 -20.73
C GLN A 217 1.98 -1.54 -21.33
N GLU A 218 1.34 -1.58 -22.51
CA GLU A 218 0.94 -2.84 -23.17
C GLU A 218 2.11 -3.78 -23.44
N ASN A 219 3.28 -3.23 -23.80
CA ASN A 219 4.50 -4.02 -24.00
C ASN A 219 4.91 -4.77 -22.73
N LEU A 220 4.79 -4.15 -21.56
CA LEU A 220 5.10 -4.82 -20.29
C LEU A 220 4.10 -5.93 -19.98
N SER A 221 2.80 -5.70 -20.22
CA SER A 221 1.77 -6.73 -20.06
C SER A 221 1.99 -7.94 -20.98
N CYS A 222 2.37 -7.69 -22.24
CA CYS A 222 2.68 -8.73 -23.22
C CYS A 222 3.92 -9.54 -22.79
N GLU A 223 4.99 -8.88 -22.37
CA GLU A 223 6.19 -9.56 -21.85
C GLU A 223 5.90 -10.34 -20.56
N ALA A 224 5.07 -9.80 -19.66
CA ALA A 224 4.65 -10.51 -18.45
C ALA A 224 3.92 -11.81 -18.79
N TRP A 225 3.03 -11.80 -19.78
CA TRP A 225 2.31 -12.97 -20.24
C TRP A 225 3.25 -14.03 -20.86
N LYS A 226 4.24 -13.64 -21.67
CA LYS A 226 5.26 -14.56 -22.19
C LYS A 226 6.03 -15.23 -21.07
N LEU A 227 6.43 -14.44 -20.07
CA LEU A 227 7.15 -14.92 -18.91
C LEU A 227 6.32 -15.86 -18.03
N ASP A 228 4.99 -15.72 -17.99
CA ASP A 228 4.09 -16.68 -17.36
C ASP A 228 4.13 -18.04 -18.07
N MET A 229 4.05 -18.04 -19.41
CA MET A 229 4.12 -19.28 -20.20
C MET A 229 5.46 -20.00 -20.06
N GLU A 230 6.57 -19.25 -20.03
CA GLU A 230 7.90 -19.80 -19.77
C GLU A 230 7.97 -20.48 -18.39
N LEU A 231 7.37 -19.84 -17.39
CA LEU A 231 7.29 -20.37 -16.04
C LEU A 231 6.46 -21.65 -16.01
N GLU A 232 5.26 -21.66 -16.60
CA GLU A 232 4.40 -22.85 -16.66
C GLU A 232 5.07 -24.02 -17.38
N THR A 233 5.79 -23.73 -18.47
CA THR A 233 6.58 -24.74 -19.20
C THR A 233 7.68 -25.32 -18.30
N SER A 234 8.36 -24.46 -17.54
CA SER A 234 9.41 -24.88 -16.60
C SER A 234 8.85 -25.69 -15.44
N VAL A 235 7.71 -25.26 -14.88
CA VAL A 235 6.99 -25.95 -13.80
C VAL A 235 6.53 -27.32 -14.25
N SER A 236 5.92 -27.43 -15.44
CA SER A 236 5.43 -28.70 -15.99
C SER A 236 6.55 -29.72 -16.22
N LYS A 237 7.74 -29.25 -16.64
CA LYS A 237 8.92 -30.12 -16.80
C LYS A 237 9.48 -30.62 -15.47
N ILE A 238 9.37 -29.83 -14.42
CA ILE A 238 9.92 -30.12 -13.09
C ILE A 238 8.94 -30.97 -12.27
N LEU A 239 7.64 -30.66 -12.32
CA LEU A 239 6.57 -31.32 -11.56
C LEU A 239 5.82 -32.35 -12.40
N LYS A 240 6.54 -33.29 -13.03
CA LYS A 240 5.96 -34.31 -13.94
C LYS A 240 4.85 -35.17 -13.30
N ASP A 241 4.88 -35.35 -11.98
CA ASP A 241 3.92 -36.18 -11.22
C ASP A 241 2.80 -35.40 -10.51
N SER A 242 2.79 -34.06 -10.57
CA SER A 242 1.73 -33.25 -9.94
C SER A 242 0.61 -32.95 -10.94
N GLN A 243 -0.11 -33.99 -11.39
CA GLN A 243 -1.30 -33.82 -12.24
C GLN A 243 -2.44 -33.03 -11.58
N ASN A 244 -2.35 -32.72 -10.28
CA ASN A 244 -3.39 -32.04 -9.49
C ASN A 244 -3.03 -30.63 -9.02
N ALA A 245 -1.88 -30.07 -9.39
CA ALA A 245 -1.56 -28.69 -9.01
C ALA A 245 -2.33 -27.71 -9.90
N LYS A 246 -3.55 -27.33 -9.48
CA LYS A 246 -4.32 -26.25 -10.10
C LYS A 246 -3.67 -24.91 -9.77
N PHE A 247 -2.80 -24.44 -10.66
CA PHE A 247 -2.30 -23.07 -10.59
C PHE A 247 -3.23 -22.11 -11.33
N HIS A 248 -3.29 -20.88 -10.85
CA HIS A 248 -4.01 -19.80 -11.52
C HIS A 248 -2.99 -18.91 -12.20
N ARG A 249 -2.99 -18.88 -13.54
CA ARG A 249 -2.18 -17.90 -14.27
C ARG A 249 -2.64 -16.48 -13.90
N PRO A 250 -1.72 -15.54 -13.63
CA PRO A 250 -2.09 -14.13 -13.49
C PRO A 250 -2.82 -13.62 -14.73
N VAL A 251 -3.86 -12.82 -14.52
CA VAL A 251 -4.55 -12.13 -15.62
C VAL A 251 -3.93 -10.76 -15.81
N HIS A 252 -3.53 -10.41 -17.03
CA HIS A 252 -2.92 -9.10 -17.31
C HIS A 252 -3.92 -8.21 -18.04
N LEU A 253 -4.25 -7.07 -17.44
CA LEU A 253 -5.07 -6.02 -18.03
C LEU A 253 -4.20 -4.83 -18.40
N ASN A 254 -4.27 -4.44 -19.67
CA ASN A 254 -3.73 -3.17 -20.09
C ASN A 254 -4.75 -2.06 -19.75
N ILE A 255 -4.51 -1.35 -18.65
CA ILE A 255 -5.37 -0.28 -18.17
C ILE A 255 -4.52 0.78 -17.46
N THR A 256 -4.84 2.04 -17.72
CA THR A 256 -4.29 3.17 -16.97
C THR A 256 -5.09 3.34 -15.69
N VAL A 257 -4.40 3.35 -14.55
CA VAL A 257 -5.00 3.70 -13.26
C VAL A 257 -4.68 5.15 -12.98
N ASP A 258 -5.67 6.01 -13.25
CA ASP A 258 -5.63 7.44 -13.04
C ASP A 258 -6.81 7.90 -12.17
N THR A 259 -6.97 9.21 -12.04
CA THR A 259 -7.96 9.88 -11.20
C THR A 259 -9.39 9.76 -11.73
N HIS A 260 -9.54 9.49 -13.03
CA HIS A 260 -10.84 9.28 -13.67
C HIS A 260 -11.37 7.87 -13.47
N LEU A 261 -10.53 6.94 -13.02
CA LEU A 261 -10.93 5.56 -12.76
C LEU A 261 -11.75 5.46 -11.47
N THR A 262 -13.07 5.38 -11.62
CA THR A 262 -13.98 5.21 -10.48
C THR A 262 -13.88 3.81 -9.86
N ALA A 263 -14.18 3.69 -8.57
CA ALA A 263 -14.23 2.40 -7.86
C ALA A 263 -15.16 1.37 -8.54
N GLY A 264 -16.28 1.83 -9.11
CA GLY A 264 -17.21 0.98 -9.86
C GLY A 264 -16.59 0.41 -11.14
N ASN A 265 -15.99 1.27 -11.96
CA ASN A 265 -15.32 0.88 -13.20
C ASN A 265 -14.13 -0.03 -12.92
N PHE A 266 -13.33 0.30 -11.91
CA PHE A 266 -12.21 -0.51 -11.42
C PHE A 266 -12.67 -1.92 -11.05
N THR A 267 -13.69 -2.03 -10.19
CA THR A 267 -14.22 -3.31 -9.72
C THR A 267 -14.80 -4.13 -10.87
N GLN A 268 -15.54 -3.49 -11.78
CA GLN A 268 -16.14 -4.15 -12.94
C GLN A 268 -15.08 -4.69 -13.91
N ALA A 269 -14.03 -3.91 -14.19
CA ALA A 269 -12.93 -4.34 -15.05
C ALA A 269 -12.23 -5.58 -14.48
N VAL A 270 -11.92 -5.56 -13.18
CA VAL A 270 -11.28 -6.68 -12.48
C VAL A 270 -12.18 -7.93 -12.46
N LYS A 271 -13.48 -7.78 -12.11
CA LYS A 271 -14.46 -8.89 -12.13
C LYS A 271 -14.55 -9.53 -13.50
N LYS A 272 -14.68 -8.72 -14.55
CA LYS A 272 -14.76 -9.20 -15.94
C LYS A 272 -13.51 -9.99 -16.32
N ALA A 273 -12.33 -9.49 -15.96
CA ALA A 273 -11.06 -10.13 -16.27
C ALA A 273 -10.87 -11.47 -15.56
N LEU A 274 -11.35 -11.57 -14.32
CA LEU A 274 -11.28 -12.79 -13.50
C LEU A 274 -12.46 -13.75 -13.74
N GLY A 275 -13.42 -13.40 -14.60
CA GLY A 275 -14.61 -14.22 -14.89
C GLY A 275 -15.56 -14.36 -13.69
N ILE A 276 -15.64 -13.33 -12.84
CA ILE A 276 -16.46 -13.33 -11.63
C ILE A 276 -17.84 -12.75 -11.94
N SER A 277 -18.88 -13.56 -11.78
CA SER A 277 -20.29 -13.17 -11.94
C SER A 277 -20.99 -12.77 -10.65
N GLU A 278 -20.35 -13.00 -9.50
CA GLU A 278 -20.92 -12.72 -8.18
C GLU A 278 -21.06 -11.21 -7.91
N GLU A 279 -22.11 -10.83 -7.18
CA GLU A 279 -22.29 -9.46 -6.73
C GLU A 279 -21.25 -9.05 -5.68
N SER A 280 -20.96 -9.92 -4.71
CA SER A 280 -19.86 -9.74 -3.76
C SER A 280 -18.52 -10.13 -4.39
N PHE A 281 -17.50 -9.28 -4.23
CA PHE A 281 -16.15 -9.58 -4.68
C PHE A 281 -15.16 -8.98 -3.70
N ASP A 282 -14.56 -9.85 -2.90
CA ASP A 282 -13.60 -9.49 -1.88
C ASP A 282 -12.18 -9.67 -2.43
N PHE A 283 -11.37 -8.61 -2.39
CA PHE A 283 -10.02 -8.59 -2.94
C PHE A 283 -9.06 -7.73 -2.11
N GLY A 284 -7.76 -7.97 -2.27
CA GLY A 284 -6.69 -7.11 -1.74
C GLY A 284 -6.09 -6.26 -2.85
N ILE A 285 -5.73 -5.01 -2.55
CA ILE A 285 -5.00 -4.12 -3.45
C ILE A 285 -3.52 -4.19 -3.11
N VAL A 286 -2.68 -4.40 -4.12
CA VAL A 286 -1.23 -4.52 -3.98
C VAL A 286 -0.54 -3.59 -4.96
N GLY A 287 0.51 -2.90 -4.53
CA GLY A 287 1.36 -2.08 -5.40
C GLY A 287 2.80 -2.08 -4.93
N LEU A 288 3.70 -2.72 -5.68
CA LEU A 288 5.13 -2.68 -5.41
C LEU A 288 5.79 -1.63 -6.30
N HIS A 289 6.28 -0.56 -5.67
CA HIS A 289 6.78 0.65 -6.35
C HIS A 289 5.64 1.43 -7.02
N SER A 290 4.55 1.65 -6.28
CA SER A 290 3.48 2.57 -6.68
C SER A 290 3.94 4.02 -6.49
N CYS A 291 4.63 4.59 -7.46
CA CYS A 291 5.26 5.91 -7.32
C CYS A 291 4.41 7.03 -7.93
N GLY A 292 4.68 8.28 -7.56
CA GLY A 292 3.88 9.44 -7.99
C GLY A 292 2.42 9.34 -7.53
N ASP A 293 1.48 9.63 -8.43
CA ASP A 293 0.02 9.60 -8.16
C ASP A 293 -0.55 8.23 -7.84
N LEU A 294 0.17 7.17 -8.19
CA LEU A 294 -0.40 5.83 -8.07
C LEU A 294 -0.68 5.45 -6.61
N THR A 295 0.22 5.78 -5.67
CA THR A 295 -0.02 5.52 -4.24
C THR A 295 -1.30 6.22 -3.73
N PRO A 296 -1.46 7.55 -3.89
CA PRO A 296 -2.69 8.21 -3.47
C PRO A 296 -3.94 7.67 -4.17
N ILE A 297 -3.89 7.43 -5.48
CA ILE A 297 -5.04 6.85 -6.22
C ILE A 297 -5.42 5.49 -5.64
N LEU A 298 -4.45 4.61 -5.34
CA LEU A 298 -4.72 3.31 -4.73
C LEU A 298 -5.34 3.43 -3.32
N MET A 299 -4.90 4.40 -2.52
CA MET A 299 -5.51 4.67 -1.21
C MET A 299 -6.96 5.15 -1.36
N HIS A 300 -7.24 5.99 -2.36
CA HIS A 300 -8.60 6.45 -2.65
C HIS A 300 -9.50 5.31 -3.12
N LEU A 301 -9.02 4.50 -4.07
CA LEU A 301 -9.71 3.30 -4.55
C LEU A 301 -9.99 2.32 -3.41
N PHE A 302 -9.02 2.08 -2.51
CA PHE A 302 -9.21 1.23 -1.34
C PHE A 302 -10.34 1.71 -0.44
N VAL A 303 -10.39 3.02 -0.18
CA VAL A 303 -11.45 3.64 0.63
C VAL A 303 -12.82 3.58 -0.05
N GLN A 304 -12.86 3.67 -1.38
CA GLN A 304 -14.11 3.72 -2.15
C GLN A 304 -14.64 2.35 -2.57
N CYS A 305 -13.81 1.30 -2.59
CA CYS A 305 -14.19 -0.04 -3.02
C CYS A 305 -14.66 -0.89 -1.83
N PRO A 306 -15.97 -1.21 -1.70
CA PRO A 306 -16.48 -1.98 -0.56
C PRO A 306 -15.92 -3.42 -0.49
N GLY A 307 -15.47 -3.95 -1.63
CA GLY A 307 -14.84 -5.26 -1.76
C GLY A 307 -13.36 -5.30 -1.35
N ALA A 308 -12.70 -4.14 -1.21
CA ALA A 308 -11.29 -4.09 -0.89
C ALA A 308 -11.07 -4.34 0.62
N LYS A 309 -10.48 -5.49 0.98
CA LYS A 309 -10.26 -5.89 2.39
C LYS A 309 -8.98 -5.34 2.99
N PHE A 310 -7.94 -5.26 2.17
CA PHE A 310 -6.65 -4.74 2.60
C PHE A 310 -5.93 -4.07 1.43
N ILE A 311 -4.94 -3.24 1.78
CA ILE A 311 -4.03 -2.62 0.85
C ILE A 311 -2.60 -2.83 1.32
N ASN A 312 -1.73 -3.34 0.45
CA ASN A 312 -0.29 -3.39 0.66
C ASN A 312 0.39 -2.58 -0.44
N ILE A 313 0.93 -1.42 -0.10
CA ILE A 313 1.57 -0.52 -1.05
C ILE A 313 2.97 -0.12 -0.59
N VAL A 314 3.89 -0.05 -1.54
CA VAL A 314 5.25 0.44 -1.35
C VAL A 314 5.49 1.57 -2.35
N GLY A 315 5.36 2.82 -1.89
CA GLY A 315 5.73 3.99 -2.69
C GLY A 315 7.25 4.14 -2.76
N CYS A 316 7.82 4.19 -3.97
CA CYS A 316 9.26 4.29 -4.17
C CYS A 316 9.76 5.74 -4.28
N CYS A 317 8.92 6.65 -4.77
CA CYS A 317 9.21 8.08 -4.89
C CYS A 317 7.91 8.89 -5.02
N TYR A 318 8.00 10.16 -4.63
CA TYR A 318 6.95 11.17 -4.84
C TYR A 318 7.11 11.92 -6.17
N MET A 319 8.11 11.53 -6.98
CA MET A 319 8.39 12.14 -8.28
C MET A 319 7.22 11.91 -9.23
N LYS A 320 6.77 12.96 -9.92
CA LYS A 320 5.59 12.95 -10.81
C LYS A 320 4.24 12.75 -10.10
N LEU A 321 4.09 13.22 -8.87
CA LEU A 321 2.75 13.54 -8.36
C LEU A 321 2.15 14.66 -9.24
N THR A 322 0.94 14.47 -9.73
CA THR A 322 0.13 15.44 -10.48
C THR A 322 -1.25 15.50 -9.84
N THR A 323 -1.81 16.70 -9.74
CA THR A 323 -2.86 16.93 -8.73
C THR A 323 -4.15 17.49 -9.29
N GLY A 324 -4.46 17.10 -10.53
CA GLY A 324 -5.83 17.03 -11.03
C GLY A 324 -6.50 15.72 -10.64
N ILE A 325 -6.54 15.40 -9.33
CA ILE A 325 -7.29 14.26 -8.77
C ILE A 325 -8.70 14.70 -8.39
#